data_AF-A0A451AJZ4-F1
#
_entry.id   AF-A0A451AJZ4-F1
#
_cell.length_a   1.000
_cell.length_b   1.000
_cell.length_c   1.000
_cell.angle_alpha   90.00
_cell.angle_beta   90.00
_cell.angle_gamma   90.00
#
_symmetry.space_group_name_H-M   'P 1'
#
loop_
_entity.id
_entity.type
_entity.pdbx_description
1 polymer ?
#
loop_
_entity_poly.entity_id
_entity_poly.type
_entity_poly.pdbx_seq_one_letter_code
_entity_poly.pdbx_strand_id
1 'polypeptide(L)' 'MAHTNSIESFWALLKRGHYGIYHYMSDQHLHQYVDEFSFRHDTRKSSTMDFIKMTASGMENRRLTYKVLTNGKNS' A
#
# COMPACT_ATOMS: atom_id res chain seq x y z
N MET A 1 8.05 -13.04 23.22
CA MET A 1 8.82 -13.20 21.97
C MET A 1 7.84 -13.48 20.84
N ALA A 2 7.13 -12.47 20.32
CA ALA A 2 6.08 -12.70 19.30
C ALA A 2 5.91 -11.57 18.28
N HIS A 3 6.69 -10.49 18.37
CA HIS A 3 6.55 -9.33 17.46
C HIS A 3 7.68 -9.26 16.41
N THR A 4 8.88 -9.79 16.70
CA THR A 4 10.04 -9.73 15.79
C THR A 4 9.85 -10.56 14.52
N ASN A 5 9.39 -11.80 14.65
CA ASN A 5 9.15 -12.68 13.49
C ASN A 5 8.07 -12.12 12.55
N SER A 6 7.07 -11.42 13.10
CA SER A 6 6.02 -10.79 12.29
C SER A 6 6.53 -9.58 11.52
N ILE A 7 7.34 -8.71 12.14
CA ILE A 7 7.89 -7.53 11.46
C ILE A 7 8.95 -7.93 10.43
N GLU A 8 9.77 -8.95 10.70
CA GLU A 8 10.71 -9.49 9.71
C GLU A 8 10.00 -10.08 8.48
N SER A 9 8.91 -10.83 8.70
CA SER A 9 8.08 -11.36 7.64
C SER A 9 7.46 -10.25 6.79
N PHE A 10 6.99 -9.17 7.41
CA PHE A 10 6.49 -7.99 6.71
C PHE A 10 7.57 -7.36 5.80
N TRP A 11 8.77 -7.10 6.33
CA TRP A 11 9.86 -6.51 5.55
C TRP A 11 10.36 -7.43 4.42
N ALA A 12 10.31 -8.75 4.61
CA ALA A 12 10.62 -9.70 3.55
C ALA A 12 9.63 -9.58 2.37
N LEU A 13 8.33 -9.43 2.66
CA LEU A 13 7.30 -9.24 1.64
C LEU A 13 7.42 -7.88 0.94
N LEU A 14 7.67 -6.80 1.68
CA LEU A 14 7.87 -5.47 1.09
C LEU A 14 9.05 -5.46 0.12
N LYS A 15 10.20 -6.02 0.53
CA LYS A 15 11.38 -6.14 -0.35
C LYS A 15 11.08 -6.95 -1.60
N ARG A 16 10.39 -8.10 -1.47
CA ARG A 16 9.97 -8.89 -2.64
C ARG A 16 9.07 -8.09 -3.57
N GLY A 17 8.16 -7.30 -3.02
CA GLY A 17 7.30 -6.40 -3.77
C GLY A 17 8.09 -5.34 -4.54
N HIS A 18 9.07 -4.72 -3.88
CA HIS A 18 9.96 -3.74 -4.49
C HIS A 18 10.73 -4.31 -5.70
N TYR A 19 11.21 -5.55 -5.63
CA TYR A 19 11.95 -6.15 -6.74
C TYR A 19 11.06 -6.74 -7.84
N GLY A 20 9.85 -7.22 -7.53
CA GLY A 20 9.07 -8.06 -8.45
C GLY A 20 7.69 -7.55 -8.86
N ILE A 21 7.07 -6.69 -8.07
CA ILE A 21 5.70 -6.21 -8.31
C ILE A 21 5.73 -4.79 -8.90
N TYR A 22 6.58 -3.92 -8.36
CA TYR A 22 6.68 -2.53 -8.78
C TYR A 22 7.94 -2.33 -9.62
N HIS A 23 7.80 -1.71 -10.78
CA HIS A 23 8.93 -1.41 -11.66
C HIS A 23 9.85 -0.32 -11.08
N TYR A 24 9.27 0.62 -10.32
CA TYR A 24 9.97 1.68 -9.61
C TYR A 24 9.15 2.17 -8.42
N MET A 25 9.78 2.30 -7.25
CA MET A 25 9.22 2.99 -6.10
C MET A 25 10.04 4.26 -5.87
N SER A 26 9.40 5.43 -5.98
CA SER A 26 10.04 6.70 -5.63
C SER A 26 10.00 6.91 -4.12
N ASP A 27 11.09 7.43 -3.56
CA ASP A 27 11.19 7.79 -2.14
C ASP A 27 10.05 8.71 -1.68
N GLN A 28 9.60 9.64 -2.54
CA GLN A 28 8.48 10.55 -2.26
C GLN A 28 7.17 9.80 -1.96
N HIS A 29 6.99 8.60 -2.53
CA HIS A 29 5.77 7.79 -2.39
C HIS A 29 5.99 6.55 -1.52
N LEU A 30 7.17 6.37 -0.92
CA LEU A 30 7.52 5.18 -0.15
C LEU A 30 6.51 4.89 0.97
N HIS A 31 6.02 5.94 1.63
CA HIS A 31 4.99 5.84 2.67
C HIS A 31 3.69 5.18 2.15
N GLN A 32 3.26 5.48 0.93
CA GLN A 32 2.03 4.91 0.35
C GLN A 32 2.19 3.43 0.07
N TYR A 33 3.38 3.00 -0.35
CA TYR A 33 3.66 1.57 -0.49
C TYR A 33 3.65 0.87 0.87
N VAL A 34 4.27 1.44 1.90
CA VAL A 34 4.25 0.85 3.25
C VAL A 34 2.82 0.74 3.77
N ASP A 35 1.99 1.77 3.58
CA ASP A 35 0.58 1.76 3.97
C ASP A 35 -0.21 0.67 3.23
N GLU A 36 0.03 0.50 1.93
CA GLU A 36 -0.59 -0.54 1.12
C GLU A 36 -0.23 -1.95 1.62
N PHE A 37 1.06 -2.20 1.87
CA PHE A 37 1.52 -3.49 2.39
C PHE A 37 0.97 -3.76 3.79
N SER A 38 0.85 -2.73 4.63
CA SER A 38 0.26 -2.84 5.97
C SER A 38 -1.22 -3.19 5.89
N PHE A 39 -1.97 -2.48 5.03
CA PHE A 39 -3.37 -2.79 4.77
C PHE A 39 -3.55 -4.24 4.31
N ARG A 40 -2.78 -4.70 3.31
CA ARG A 40 -2.83 -6.08 2.83
C ARG A 40 -2.50 -7.09 3.93
N HIS A 41 -1.51 -6.79 4.77
CA HIS A 41 -1.12 -7.66 5.88
C HIS A 41 -2.24 -7.77 6.92
N ASP A 42 -2.91 -6.67 7.23
CA ASP A 42 -3.99 -6.64 8.22
C ASP A 42 -5.26 -7.31 7.69
N THR A 43 -5.56 -7.15 6.40
CA THR A 43 -6.71 -7.79 5.75
C THR A 43 -6.43 -9.20 5.25
N ARG A 44 -5.25 -9.79 5.52
CA ARG A 44 -4.85 -11.09 4.94
C ARG A 44 -5.75 -12.27 5.30
N LYS A 45 -6.54 -12.13 6.38
CA LYS A 45 -7.49 -13.13 6.86
C LYS A 45 -8.95 -12.79 6.53
N SER A 46 -9.20 -11.63 5.93
CA SER A 46 -10.54 -11.19 5.55
C SER A 46 -11.08 -12.04 4.41
N SER A 47 -12.40 -12.24 4.36
CA SER A 47 -13.03 -12.86 3.19
C SER A 47 -12.87 -11.95 1.97
N THR A 48 -12.95 -12.51 0.76
CA THR A 48 -12.83 -11.74 -0.48
C THR A 48 -13.80 -10.56 -0.52
N MET A 49 -15.06 -10.77 -0.11
CA MET A 49 -16.07 -9.70 -0.10
C MET A 49 -15.77 -8.62 0.94
N ASP A 50 -15.25 -9.00 2.11
CA ASP A 50 -14.88 -8.03 3.14
C ASP A 50 -13.66 -7.21 2.71
N PHE A 51 -12.66 -7.86 2.11
CA PHE A 51 -11.51 -7.17 1.53
C PHE A 51 -11.93 -6.14 0.47
N ILE A 52 -12.84 -6.53 -0.45
CA ILE A 52 -13.36 -5.62 -1.48
C ILE A 52 -14.09 -4.44 -0.83
N LYS A 53 -14.93 -4.68 0.18
CA LYS A 53 -15.65 -3.61 0.89
C LYS A 53 -14.70 -2.66 1.62
N MET A 54 -13.69 -3.18 2.32
CA MET A 54 -12.68 -2.39 3.01
C MET A 54 -11.88 -1.53 2.03
N THR A 55 -11.48 -2.13 0.90
CA THR A 55 -10.77 -1.42 -0.18
C THR A 55 -11.62 -0.30 -0.77
N ALA A 56 -12.89 -0.58 -1.10
CA ALA A 56 -13.80 0.42 -1.66
C ALA A 56 -14.04 1.59 -0.68
N SER A 57 -14.18 1.29 0.60
CA SER A 57 -14.36 2.31 1.65
C SER A 57 -13.10 3.17 1.80
N GLY A 58 -11.90 2.57 1.74
CA GLY A 58 -10.64 3.30 1.81
C GLY A 58 -10.34 4.18 0.59
N MET A 59 -11.02 3.96 -0.54
CA MET A 59 -10.91 4.77 -1.75
C MET A 59 -11.80 6.02 -1.73
N GLU A 60 -12.74 6.13 -0.79
CA GLU A 60 -13.63 7.28 -0.69
C GLU A 60 -12.82 8.57 -0.55
N ASN A 61 -13.19 9.61 -1.31
CA ASN A 61 -12.51 10.91 -1.35
C ASN A 61 -11.02 10.89 -1.79
N ARG A 62 -10.49 9.75 -2.25
CA ARG A 62 -9.10 9.60 -2.73
C ARG A 62 -8.98 9.65 -4.26
N ARG A 63 -9.98 10.21 -4.94
CA ARG A 63 -10.03 10.24 -6.41
C ARG A 63 -8.92 11.13 -6.98
N LEU A 64 -7.95 10.51 -7.65
CA LEU A 64 -6.89 11.20 -8.36
C LEU A 64 -7.33 11.50 -9.81
N THR A 65 -7.31 12.78 -10.19
CA THR A 65 -7.62 13.18 -11.58
C THR A 65 -6.34 13.56 -12.31
N TYR A 66 -6.34 13.43 -13.64
CA TYR A 66 -5.17 13.78 -14.46
C TYR A 66 -4.73 15.23 -14.24
N LYS A 67 -5.70 16.17 -14.12
CA LYS A 67 -5.42 17.58 -13.82
C LYS A 67 -4.68 17.77 -12.50
N VAL A 68 -4.99 16.97 -11.47
CA VAL A 68 -4.31 17.01 -10.16
C VAL A 68 -2.88 16.51 -10.29
N LEU A 69 -2.66 15.43 -11.05
CA LEU A 69 -1.33 14.87 -11.31
C LEU A 69 -0.40 15.85 -12.03
N THR A 70 -0.93 16.62 -12.99
CA THR A 70 -0.11 17.55 -13.79
C THR A 70 0.07 18.92 -13.14
N ASN A 71 -0.86 19.36 -12.30
CA ASN A 71 -0.78 20.69 -11.66
C ASN A 71 -0.04 20.69 -10.30
N GLY A 72 0.13 19.54 -9.67
CA GLY A 72 0.70 19.44 -8.31
C GLY A 72 2.22 19.59 -8.18
N LYS A 73 2.96 19.93 -9.24
CA LYS A 73 4.42 20.11 -9.19
C LYS A 73 4.92 21.55 -9.03
N ASN A 74 4.02 22.54 -8.95
CA ASN A 74 4.38 23.95 -8.72
C ASN A 74 3.47 24.57 -7.63
N SER A 75 3.82 24.37 -6.36
CA SER A 75 3.45 25.25 -5.23
C SER A 75 4.48 25.06 -4.13
#